data_AF-A0A415STY6-F1
#
_entry.id   AF-A0A415STY6-F1
#
_cell.length_a   1.000
_cell.length_b   1.000
_cell.length_c   1.000
_cell.angle_alpha   90.00
_cell.angle_beta   90.00
_cell.angle_gamma   90.00
#
_symmetry.space_group_name_H-M   'P 1'
#
loop_
_entity.id
_entity.type
_entity.pdbx_description
1 polymer ?
#
loop_
_entity_poly.entity_id
_entity_poly.type
_entity_poly.pdbx_seq_one_letter_code
_entity_poly.pdbx_strand_id
1 'polypeptide(L)'
;MIVFPDNWRTWLIGDGYAANPLDPAFFDPYYTGPVYHGYYMGTDIGYLRYIFYFGLTGTVLFMAFMWKAAWICVSRFKDYKVLFLLILLVNYLGWFKVSTDVFMVFAIFLMLSKEDDKQTDSILENEQNC
;
A
#
# COMPACT_ATOMS: atom_id res chain seq x y z
N MET A 1 9.89 -10.64 15.34
CA MET A 1 11.36 -10.88 15.21
C MET A 1 11.89 -10.09 14.01
N ILE A 2 13.16 -9.64 14.02
CA ILE A 2 13.77 -9.05 12.82
C ILE A 2 14.51 -10.16 12.08
N VAL A 3 14.10 -10.45 10.85
CA VAL A 3 14.72 -11.46 9.99
C VAL A 3 15.03 -10.82 8.66
N PHE A 4 16.31 -10.79 8.29
CA PHE A 4 16.74 -10.30 6.99
C PHE A 4 16.84 -11.46 6.01
N PRO A 5 16.59 -11.21 4.70
CA PRO A 5 16.85 -12.21 3.69
C PRO A 5 18.33 -12.62 3.67
N ASP A 6 18.56 -13.91 3.56
CA ASP A 6 19.87 -14.57 3.58
C ASP A 6 20.51 -14.67 2.18
N ASN A 7 19.72 -14.47 1.13
CA ASN A 7 20.16 -14.60 -0.25
C ASN A 7 19.76 -13.38 -1.10
N TRP A 8 20.57 -13.08 -2.12
CA TRP A 8 20.39 -11.91 -2.98
C TRP A 8 19.12 -11.98 -3.85
N ARG A 9 18.64 -13.19 -4.14
CA ARG A 9 17.44 -13.41 -4.97
C ARG A 9 16.20 -12.91 -4.25
N THR A 10 16.04 -13.25 -2.97
CA THR A 10 14.96 -12.76 -2.11
C THR A 10 15.02 -11.24 -1.96
N TRP A 11 16.22 -10.66 -1.83
CA TRP A 11 16.37 -9.21 -1.84
C TRP A 11 15.88 -8.58 -3.15
N LEU A 12 16.11 -9.21 -4.30
CA LEU A 12 15.78 -8.63 -5.59
C LEU A 12 14.29 -8.79 -5.96
N ILE A 13 13.78 -10.02 -5.92
CA ILE A 13 12.44 -10.38 -6.41
C ILE A 13 11.51 -10.96 -5.33
N GLY A 14 12.03 -11.27 -4.15
CA GLY A 14 11.27 -11.94 -3.09
C GLY A 14 11.08 -13.44 -3.34
N ASP A 15 10.47 -14.09 -2.36
CA ASP A 15 10.16 -15.53 -2.34
C ASP A 15 8.71 -15.82 -2.75
N GLY A 16 7.87 -14.79 -2.85
CA GLY A 16 6.47 -14.92 -3.29
C GLY A 16 5.47 -15.26 -2.18
N TYR A 17 5.90 -15.31 -0.91
CA TYR A 17 5.03 -15.68 0.21
C TYR A 17 4.76 -14.50 1.15
N ALA A 18 3.50 -14.11 1.29
CA ALA A 18 3.05 -13.06 2.21
C ALA A 18 2.56 -13.62 3.58
N ALA A 19 2.14 -14.88 3.59
CA ALA A 19 1.65 -15.64 4.75
C ALA A 19 2.44 -16.96 4.85
N ASN A 20 2.28 -17.68 5.96
CA ASN A 20 2.91 -18.99 6.11
C ASN A 20 2.42 -19.95 4.99
N PRO A 21 3.30 -20.46 4.12
CA PRO A 21 2.94 -21.39 3.04
C PRO A 21 2.48 -22.75 3.54
N LEU A 22 2.62 -23.05 4.84
CA LEU A 22 2.12 -24.28 5.45
C LEU A 22 0.81 -24.05 6.23
N ASP A 23 0.24 -22.85 6.18
CA ASP A 23 -1.09 -22.57 6.72
C ASP A 23 -2.15 -23.31 5.87
N PRO A 24 -3.13 -24.01 6.48
CA PRO A 24 -4.20 -24.68 5.74
C PRO A 24 -4.94 -23.78 4.74
N ALA A 25 -5.03 -22.48 5.00
CA ALA A 25 -5.70 -21.53 4.10
C ALA A 25 -4.85 -21.18 2.86
N PHE A 26 -3.52 -21.30 2.94
CA PHE A 26 -2.57 -20.86 1.91
C PHE A 26 -1.49 -21.92 1.64
N PHE A 27 -1.88 -23.19 1.71
CA PHE A 27 -0.97 -24.32 1.63
C PHE A 27 -0.29 -24.41 0.26
N ASP A 28 1.03 -24.32 0.24
CA ASP A 28 1.87 -24.61 -0.93
C ASP A 28 2.50 -26.01 -0.77
N PRO A 29 2.07 -26.99 -1.58
CA PRO A 29 2.62 -28.36 -1.55
C PRO A 29 4.11 -28.45 -1.89
N TYR A 30 4.67 -27.45 -2.57
CA TYR A 30 6.06 -27.45 -3.02
C TYR A 30 7.00 -26.74 -2.04
N TYR A 31 6.47 -26.16 -0.96
CA TYR A 31 7.28 -25.49 0.04
C TYR A 31 8.08 -26.50 0.87
N THR A 32 9.41 -26.39 0.83
CA THR A 32 10.36 -27.29 1.53
C THR A 32 11.05 -26.63 2.73
N GLY A 33 10.67 -25.40 3.06
CA GLY A 33 11.27 -24.64 4.16
C GLY A 33 10.65 -24.96 5.53
N PRO A 34 11.14 -24.30 6.60
CA PRO A 34 10.62 -24.48 7.95
C PRO A 34 9.22 -23.87 8.10
N VAL A 35 8.48 -24.36 9.10
CA VAL A 35 7.14 -23.86 9.45
C VAL A 35 7.29 -22.57 10.25
N TYR A 36 6.55 -21.53 9.87
CA TYR A 36 6.48 -20.28 10.63
C TYR A 36 5.12 -20.14 11.31
N HIS A 37 5.09 -19.51 12.49
CA HIS A 37 3.82 -19.14 13.10
C HIS A 37 3.38 -17.76 12.60
N GLY A 38 2.22 -17.69 11.95
CA GLY A 38 1.66 -16.45 11.43
C GLY A 38 2.19 -16.10 10.03
N TYR A 39 2.99 -15.04 9.94
CA TYR A 39 3.53 -14.58 8.66
C TYR A 39 4.77 -15.35 8.23
N TYR A 40 5.03 -15.36 6.91
CA TYR A 40 6.27 -15.91 6.36
C TYR A 40 7.49 -15.26 7.05
N MET A 41 8.48 -16.07 7.43
CA MET A 41 9.66 -15.67 8.21
C MET A 41 9.39 -15.15 9.63
N GLY A 42 8.15 -15.18 10.13
CA GLY A 42 7.80 -14.75 11.49
C GLY A 42 8.17 -13.29 11.81
N THR A 43 8.28 -12.46 10.77
CA THR A 43 8.59 -11.03 10.89
C THR A 43 7.30 -10.20 10.91
N ASP A 44 7.20 -9.29 11.88
CA ASP A 44 6.08 -8.36 11.99
C ASP A 44 6.34 -7.05 11.22
N ILE A 45 7.59 -6.82 10.82
CA ILE A 45 8.02 -5.57 10.19
C ILE A 45 7.51 -5.50 8.75
N GLY A 46 6.77 -4.44 8.43
CA GLY A 46 6.08 -4.30 7.15
C GLY A 46 6.99 -4.34 5.94
N TYR A 47 8.04 -3.53 5.90
CA TYR A 47 8.96 -3.50 4.75
C TYR A 47 9.69 -4.82 4.53
N LEU A 48 9.98 -5.58 5.61
CA LEU A 48 10.59 -6.91 5.48
C LEU A 48 9.61 -7.88 4.82
N ARG A 49 8.33 -7.82 5.19
CA ARG A 49 7.29 -8.64 4.55
C ARG A 49 7.15 -8.33 3.06
N TYR A 50 7.25 -7.06 2.67
CA TYR A 50 7.25 -6.68 1.26
C TYR A 50 8.46 -7.21 0.50
N ILE A 51 9.66 -7.16 1.11
CA ILE A 51 10.87 -7.72 0.52
C ILE A 51 10.76 -9.25 0.37
N PHE A 52 10.28 -9.96 1.39
CA PHE A 52 10.06 -11.41 1.27
C PHE A 52 8.98 -11.76 0.25
N TYR A 53 7.98 -10.90 0.04
CA TYR A 53 6.92 -11.18 -0.91
C TYR A 53 7.32 -10.90 -2.36
N PHE A 54 7.77 -9.69 -2.68
CA PHE A 54 8.08 -9.26 -4.07
C PHE A 54 9.42 -8.52 -4.21
N GLY A 55 10.29 -8.61 -3.20
CA GLY A 55 11.64 -8.06 -3.23
C GLY A 55 11.69 -6.53 -3.18
N LEU A 56 12.91 -5.99 -3.25
CA LEU A 56 13.14 -4.56 -3.35
C LEU A 56 12.54 -3.97 -4.64
N THR A 57 12.54 -4.73 -5.73
CA THR A 57 11.99 -4.27 -7.01
C THR A 57 10.48 -4.01 -6.89
N GLY A 58 9.72 -4.97 -6.38
CA GLY A 58 8.30 -4.79 -6.12
C GLY A 58 8.04 -3.71 -5.06
N THR A 59 8.89 -3.62 -4.03
CA THR A 59 8.74 -2.59 -2.97
C THR A 59 8.89 -1.18 -3.53
N VAL A 60 9.88 -0.94 -4.40
CA VAL A 60 10.08 0.35 -5.05
C VAL A 60 8.93 0.67 -6.00
N LEU A 61 8.45 -0.30 -6.77
CA LEU A 61 7.29 -0.11 -7.65
C LEU A 61 6.03 0.22 -6.84
N PHE A 62 5.81 -0.46 -5.71
CA PHE A 62 4.67 -0.20 -4.85
C PHE A 62 4.76 1.18 -4.16
N MET A 63 5.95 1.59 -3.73
CA MET A 63 6.20 2.96 -3.27
C MET A 63 5.89 3.98 -4.36
N ALA A 64 6.37 3.76 -5.58
CA ALA A 64 6.13 4.66 -6.71
C ALA A 64 4.64 4.73 -7.08
N PHE A 65 3.92 3.62 -7.00
CA PHE A 65 2.47 3.57 -7.20
C PHE A 65 1.73 4.44 -6.17
N MET A 66 2.04 4.28 -4.88
CA MET A 66 1.45 5.10 -3.80
C MET A 66 1.77 6.59 -3.98
N TRP A 67 3.01 6.90 -4.34
CA TRP A 67 3.43 8.27 -4.64
C TRP A 67 2.62 8.86 -5.80
N LYS A 68 2.42 8.11 -6.89
CA LYS A 68 1.64 8.55 -8.05
C LYS A 68 0.17 8.77 -7.70
N ALA A 69 -0.44 7.87 -6.92
CA ALA A 69 -1.81 8.02 -6.43
C ALA A 69 -1.97 9.33 -5.63
N ALA A 70 -1.10 9.54 -4.64
CA ALA A 70 -1.11 10.77 -3.85
C ALA A 70 -0.86 12.02 -4.70
N TRP A 71 0.08 11.96 -5.65
CA TRP A 71 0.39 13.08 -6.56
C TRP A 71 -0.82 13.49 -7.40
N ILE A 72 -1.59 12.53 -7.92
CA ILE A 72 -2.81 12.81 -8.66
C ILE A 72 -3.82 13.54 -7.75
N CYS A 73 -4.04 13.05 -6.51
CA CYS A 73 -4.91 13.72 -5.54
C CYS A 73 -4.45 15.15 -5.20
N VAL A 74 -3.15 15.35 -4.96
CA VAL A 74 -2.53 16.68 -4.71
C VAL A 74 -2.73 17.64 -5.88
N SER A 75 -2.64 17.12 -7.11
CA SER A 75 -2.81 17.94 -8.32
C SER A 75 -4.28 18.33 -8.56
N ARG A 76 -5.22 17.47 -8.16
CA ARG A 76 -6.66 17.68 -8.29
C ARG A 76 -7.21 18.60 -7.19
N PHE A 77 -6.87 18.32 -5.93
CA PHE A 77 -7.38 19.01 -4.74
C PHE A 77 -6.31 19.94 -4.15
N LYS A 78 -6.17 21.13 -4.75
CA LYS A 78 -5.03 22.02 -4.46
C LYS A 78 -5.04 22.60 -3.04
N ASP A 79 -6.20 22.71 -2.42
CA ASP A 79 -6.34 23.25 -1.06
C ASP A 79 -5.98 22.20 0.00
N TYR A 80 -6.12 20.92 -0.32
CA TYR A 80 -5.89 19.79 0.59
C TYR A 80 -4.56 19.06 0.34
N LYS A 81 -3.60 19.66 -0.36
CA LYS A 81 -2.32 19.00 -0.71
C LYS A 81 -1.56 18.47 0.50
N VAL A 82 -1.54 19.25 1.59
CA VAL A 82 -0.84 18.87 2.83
C VAL A 82 -1.45 17.60 3.43
N LEU A 83 -2.77 17.46 3.38
CA LEU A 83 -3.47 16.27 3.86
C LEU A 83 -3.00 15.01 3.11
N PHE A 84 -3.00 15.03 1.77
CA PHE A 84 -2.58 13.88 0.96
C PHE A 84 -1.11 13.52 1.18
N LEU A 85 -0.23 14.52 1.35
CA LEU A 85 1.18 14.27 1.67
C LEU A 85 1.37 13.68 3.06
N LEU A 86 0.59 14.14 4.06
CA LEU A 86 0.61 13.56 5.41
C LEU A 86 0.10 12.11 5.42
N ILE A 87 -0.98 11.82 4.70
CA ILE A 87 -1.50 10.44 4.56
C ILE A 87 -0.44 9.54 3.93
N LEU A 88 0.25 10.00 2.88
CA LEU A 88 1.33 9.24 2.25
C LEU A 88 2.50 9.02 3.20
N LEU A 89 2.88 10.04 3.98
CA LEU A 89 3.96 9.94 4.96
C LEU A 89 3.61 8.95 6.08
N VAL A 90 2.38 9.00 6.60
CA VAL A 90 1.90 8.04 7.60
C VAL A 90 1.88 6.62 7.04
N ASN A 91 1.53 6.43 5.75
CA ASN A 91 1.60 5.13 5.09
C ASN A 91 3.02 4.54 5.15
N TYR A 92 4.02 5.31 4.67
CA TYR A 92 5.40 4.85 4.66
C TYR A 92 5.98 4.66 6.06
N LEU A 93 5.61 5.50 7.02
CA LEU A 93 5.99 5.30 8.43
C LEU A 93 5.36 4.02 9.01
N GLY A 94 4.10 3.74 8.67
CA GLY A 94 3.40 2.52 9.06
C GLY A 94 4.15 1.26 8.64
N TRP A 95 4.77 1.27 7.45
CA TRP A 95 5.54 0.14 6.91
C TRP A 95 6.78 -0.23 7.72
N PHE A 96 7.33 0.68 8.53
CA PHE A 96 8.38 0.32 9.49
C PHE A 96 7.87 -0.61 10.60
N LYS A 97 6.57 -0.58 10.89
CA LYS A 97 5.96 -1.39 11.96
C LYS A 97 5.09 -2.54 11.45
N VAL A 98 4.30 -2.33 10.41
CA VAL A 98 3.32 -3.31 9.90
C VAL A 98 3.09 -3.12 8.40
N SER A 99 2.78 -4.18 7.66
CA SER A 99 2.56 -4.15 6.21
C SER A 99 1.14 -3.67 5.82
N THR A 100 0.61 -2.67 6.51
CA THR A 100 -0.71 -2.10 6.22
C THR A 100 -0.59 -0.96 5.21
N ASP A 101 -1.53 -0.88 4.27
CA ASP A 101 -1.60 0.20 3.30
C ASP A 101 -2.88 1.04 3.46
N VAL A 102 -2.79 2.32 3.08
CA VAL A 102 -3.94 3.26 3.11
C VAL A 102 -4.42 3.60 1.70
N PHE A 103 -4.16 2.72 0.71
CA PHE A 103 -4.53 3.00 -0.68
C PHE A 103 -6.02 3.28 -0.84
N MET A 104 -6.86 2.59 -0.06
CA MET A 104 -8.31 2.77 -0.07
C MET A 104 -8.74 4.23 0.15
N VAL A 105 -8.01 4.98 0.98
CA VAL A 105 -8.28 6.41 1.18
C VAL A 105 -8.04 7.18 -0.12
N PHE A 106 -6.89 6.98 -0.76
CA PHE A 106 -6.59 7.60 -2.05
C PHE A 106 -7.57 7.18 -3.14
N ALA A 107 -8.01 5.92 -3.15
CA ALA A 107 -8.94 5.39 -4.16
C ALA A 107 -10.27 6.16 -4.18
N ILE A 108 -10.83 6.51 -3.02
CA ILE A 108 -12.06 7.31 -2.93
C ILE A 108 -11.88 8.68 -3.60
N PHE A 109 -10.77 9.37 -3.30
CA PHE A 109 -10.47 10.67 -3.91
C PHE A 109 -10.08 10.60 -5.39
N LEU A 110 -9.50 9.48 -5.83
CA LEU A 110 -9.20 9.23 -7.24
C LEU A 110 -10.48 9.01 -8.04
N MET A 111 -11.48 8.36 -7.44
CA MET A 111 -12.78 8.07 -8.05
C MET A 111 -13.68 9.32 -8.15
N LEU A 112 -13.58 10.26 -7.20
CA LEU A 112 -14.27 11.56 -7.30
C LEU A 112 -13.90 12.27 -8.60
N SER A 113 -14.87 12.48 -9.48
CA SER A 113 -14.67 13.11 -10.79
C SER A 113 -14.67 14.63 -10.65
N LYS A 114 -13.95 15.30 -11.55
CA LYS A 114 -13.99 16.77 -11.68
C LYS A 114 -15.35 17.28 -12.18
N GLU A 115 -16.16 16.37 -12.71
CA GLU A 115 -17.54 16.63 -13.12
C GLU A 115 -18.47 16.73 -11.91
N ASP A 116 -18.18 15.98 -10.83
CA ASP A 116 -18.95 16.03 -9.60
C ASP A 116 -18.81 17.40 -8.90
N ASP A 117 -17.62 18.01 -8.95
CA ASP A 117 -17.38 19.37 -8.41
C ASP A 117 -18.25 20.41 -9.13
N LYS A 118 -18.24 20.41 -10.47
CA LYS A 118 -19.06 21.35 -11.28
C LYS A 118 -20.55 21.12 -11.09
N GLN A 119 -20.97 19.86 -10.99
CA GLN A 119 -22.36 19.53 -10.77
C GLN A 119 -22.82 19.99 -9.38
N THR A 120 -21.99 19.83 -8.36
CA THR A 120 -22.26 20.32 -7.00
C THR A 120 -22.36 21.85 -6.95
N ASP A 121 -21.40 22.56 -7.56
CA ASP A 121 -21.42 24.03 -7.64
C ASP A 121 -22.70 24.53 -8.34
N SER A 122 -23.11 23.88 -9.42
CA SER A 122 -24.34 24.24 -10.15
C SER A 122 -25.63 23.98 -9.36
N ILE A 123 -25.66 22.94 -8.51
CA ILE A 123 -26.83 22.65 -7.65
C ILE A 123 -26.91 23.72 -6.55
N LEU A 124 -25.78 24.07 -5.94
CA LEU A 124 -25.72 25.09 -4.89
C LEU A 124 -26.10 26.48 -5.40
N GLU A 125 -25.64 26.86 -6.61
CA GLU A 125 -26.05 28.11 -7.25
C GLU A 125 -27.56 28.15 -7.57
N ASN A 126 -28.16 27.01 -7.94
CA ASN A 126 -29.59 26.93 -8.20
C ASN A 126 -30.42 27.00 -6.91
N GLU A 127 -29.96 26.41 -5.80
CA GLU A 127 -30.63 26.54 -4.50
C GLU A 127 -30.54 27.95 -3.92
N GLN A 128 -29.44 28.67 -4.14
CA GLN A 128 -29.29 30.06 -3.68
C GLN A 128 -30.13 31.07 -4.48
N ASN A 129 -30.54 30.72 -5.70
CA ASN A 129 -31.36 31.54 -6.57
C ASN A 129 -32.87 31.25 -6.47
N CYS A 130 -33.29 30.33 -5.60
CA CYS A 130 -34.69 30.01 -5.31
C CYS A 130 -35.14 30.63 -3.99
#